data_AF-A0A0P9HFM9-F1
#
_entry.id   AF-A0A0P9HFM9-F1
#
_cell.length_a   1.000
_cell.length_b   1.000
_cell.length_c   1.000
_cell.angle_alpha   90.00
_cell.angle_beta   90.00
_cell.angle_gamma   90.00
#
_symmetry.space_group_name_H-M   'P 1'
#
loop_
_entity.id
_entity.type
_entity.pdbx_description
1 polymer ?
#
loop_
_entity_poly.entity_id
_entity_poly.type
_entity_poly.pdbx_seq_one_letter_code
_entity_poly.pdbx_strand_id
1 'polypeptide(L)'
;MIDAMQGVVDEPALDLPENADLFDAFPSLFVPRAIDDGSQVIRHDGYDVEAWDAAVRDYGKLREAALAASTRLITALPLFRDVFWSFYKQSPTIGPIVPLTPAHAINRQIVEQVLGTTEWRQTRASGTSGDPIASAMATLGVAYSAIQALDAATVADVNRLHELESGAAALFAQATALTDLAEQAEGDRARDLFEQAERARAEAERQQTEMEQAAAALATEDEAREEALRRAARSGLTRAMGEIAEEAEAVRVFGGGDGGGGGGAQQFTA
;
A
#
# COMPACT_ATOMS: atom_id res chain seq x y z
N MET A 1 64.31 -55.45 2.24
CA MET A 1 63.98 -54.02 2.34
C MET A 1 62.49 -53.94 2.39
N ILE A 2 61.97 -53.81 3.61
CA ILE A 2 60.56 -53.96 3.99
C ILE A 2 60.14 -52.61 4.57
N ASP A 3 59.06 -52.08 3.99
CA ASP A 3 57.91 -51.42 4.62
C ASP A 3 58.16 -50.29 5.64
N ALA A 4 57.72 -49.09 5.29
CA ALA A 4 57.47 -48.02 6.26
C ALA A 4 56.40 -47.04 5.75
N MET A 5 55.36 -46.89 6.59
CA MET A 5 54.44 -45.75 6.77
C MET A 5 53.26 -45.67 5.78
N GLN A 6 52.06 -46.14 6.14
CA GLN A 6 51.07 -45.53 7.07
C GLN A 6 50.79 -44.04 6.82
N GLY A 7 49.53 -43.76 6.45
CA GLY A 7 48.99 -42.41 6.34
C GLY A 7 47.60 -42.41 5.71
N VAL A 8 46.62 -43.02 6.39
CA VAL A 8 45.19 -42.75 6.15
C VAL A 8 44.98 -41.29 6.52
N VAL A 9 44.75 -40.43 5.53
CA VAL A 9 44.38 -39.04 5.78
C VAL A 9 42.87 -39.04 5.97
N ASP A 10 42.45 -39.01 7.23
CA ASP A 10 41.12 -38.59 7.63
C ASP A 10 40.83 -37.24 6.97
N GLU A 11 39.72 -37.17 6.22
CA GLU A 11 39.14 -35.89 5.83
C GLU A 11 38.87 -35.08 7.10
N PRO A 12 39.22 -33.78 7.16
CA PRO A 12 38.79 -32.97 8.28
C PRO A 12 37.27 -32.85 8.19
N ALA A 13 36.58 -33.55 9.08
CA ALA A 13 35.20 -33.27 9.42
C ALA A 13 35.11 -31.77 9.69
N LEU A 14 34.37 -31.06 8.84
CA LEU A 14 33.97 -29.68 9.10
C LEU A 14 33.21 -29.70 10.42
N ASP A 15 33.90 -29.28 11.47
CA ASP A 15 33.38 -29.09 12.81
C ASP A 15 32.39 -27.92 12.76
N LEU A 16 31.19 -28.20 12.25
CA LEU A 16 30.07 -27.29 12.32
C LEU A 16 29.59 -27.30 13.76
N PRO A 17 29.61 -26.16 14.46
CA PRO A 17 29.12 -26.11 15.83
C PRO A 17 27.66 -26.57 15.87
N GLU A 18 27.43 -27.73 16.49
CA GLU A 18 26.12 -28.14 16.96
C GLU A 18 25.63 -27.05 17.93
N ASN A 19 24.55 -26.36 17.55
CA ASN A 19 23.87 -25.33 18.36
C ASN A 19 24.50 -23.93 18.35
N ALA A 20 24.72 -23.37 17.16
CA ALA A 20 24.59 -21.93 17.00
C ALA A 20 23.33 -21.66 16.18
N ASP A 21 22.30 -21.14 16.84
CA ASP A 21 21.11 -20.59 16.22
C ASP A 21 21.53 -19.55 15.17
N LEU A 22 21.70 -20.02 13.93
CA LEU A 22 22.04 -19.20 12.76
C LEU A 22 21.00 -18.09 12.51
N PHE A 23 19.84 -18.21 13.14
CA PHE A 23 18.76 -17.22 13.13
C PHE A 23 18.87 -16.14 14.21
N ASP A 24 19.64 -16.35 15.29
CA ASP A 24 19.86 -15.35 16.35
C ASP A 24 20.97 -14.34 16.00
N ALA A 25 21.75 -14.62 14.94
CA ALA A 25 22.76 -13.71 14.40
C ALA A 25 22.19 -12.67 13.42
N PHE A 26 20.90 -12.76 13.07
CA PHE A 26 20.25 -11.70 12.32
C PHE A 26 19.94 -10.55 13.29
N PRO A 27 20.43 -9.31 13.03
CA PRO A 27 19.90 -8.17 13.77
C PRO A 27 18.38 -8.21 13.62
N SER A 28 17.64 -7.88 14.68
CA SER A 28 16.20 -7.71 14.60
C SER A 28 15.92 -6.76 13.45
N LEU A 29 15.60 -7.29 12.27
CA LEU A 29 15.14 -6.53 11.13
C LEU A 29 13.93 -5.82 11.68
N PHE A 30 14.06 -4.51 11.88
CA PHE A 30 12.96 -3.66 12.30
C PHE A 30 12.07 -3.56 11.07
N VAL A 31 11.37 -4.66 10.75
CA VAL A 31 10.40 -4.69 9.67
C VAL A 31 9.25 -3.84 10.22
N PRO A 32 8.86 -2.74 9.54
CA PRO A 32 7.68 -1.96 9.94
C PRO A 32 6.51 -2.90 10.22
N ARG A 33 5.61 -2.57 11.16
CA ARG A 33 4.41 -3.40 11.31
C ARG A 33 3.52 -3.22 10.09
N ALA A 34 2.80 -4.29 9.72
CA ALA A 34 1.72 -4.17 8.75
C ALA A 34 0.67 -3.16 9.25
N ILE A 35 -0.03 -2.52 8.33
CA ILE A 35 -1.10 -1.58 8.64
C ILE A 35 -2.38 -2.37 8.90
N ASP A 36 -2.91 -2.25 10.12
CA ASP A 36 -4.05 -3.01 10.63
C ASP A 36 -5.24 -2.12 11.05
N ASP A 37 -5.32 -0.91 10.50
CA ASP A 37 -6.36 0.09 10.76
C ASP A 37 -7.62 -0.04 9.86
N GLY A 38 -7.66 -1.05 8.98
CA GLY A 38 -8.77 -1.25 8.04
C GLY A 38 -8.73 -0.37 6.80
N SER A 39 -7.62 0.33 6.53
CA SER A 39 -7.50 1.21 5.37
C SER A 39 -7.02 0.55 4.08
N GLN A 40 -6.28 -0.57 4.18
CA GLN A 40 -5.55 -1.18 3.06
C GLN A 40 -6.31 -2.37 2.45
N VAL A 41 -6.44 -2.38 1.13
CA VAL A 41 -7.15 -3.40 0.33
C VAL A 41 -6.24 -4.57 -0.05
N ILE A 42 -5.02 -4.27 -0.47
CA ILE A 42 -4.05 -5.27 -0.90
C ILE A 42 -3.42 -5.90 0.34
N ARG A 43 -3.30 -7.23 0.31
CA ARG A 43 -2.58 -7.96 1.34
C ARG A 43 -1.13 -7.50 1.35
N HIS A 44 -0.69 -7.02 2.51
CA HIS A 44 0.64 -6.49 2.68
C HIS A 44 1.27 -6.96 3.99
N ASP A 45 2.55 -6.70 4.14
CA ASP A 45 3.31 -6.88 5.37
C ASP A 45 4.19 -5.65 5.63
N GLY A 46 5.07 -5.77 6.60
CA GLY A 46 5.98 -4.70 6.95
C GLY A 46 7.00 -4.31 5.88
N TYR A 47 7.45 -5.28 5.08
CA TYR A 47 8.38 -5.03 3.99
C TYR A 47 7.71 -4.19 2.90
N ASP A 48 6.44 -4.45 2.60
CA ASP A 48 5.68 -3.64 1.66
C ASP A 48 5.53 -2.18 2.12
N VAL A 49 5.32 -1.97 3.43
CA VAL A 49 5.25 -0.63 4.03
C VAL A 49 6.59 0.10 3.84
N GLU A 50 7.71 -0.57 4.12
CA GLU A 50 9.05 -0.01 3.91
C GLU A 50 9.32 0.32 2.43
N ALA A 51 8.90 -0.57 1.51
CA ALA A 51 9.05 -0.35 0.08
C ALA A 51 8.28 0.88 -0.41
N TRP A 52 7.06 1.10 0.11
CA TRP A 52 6.31 2.33 -0.14
C TRP A 52 7.04 3.56 0.41
N ASP A 53 7.48 3.52 1.66
CA ASP A 53 8.15 4.66 2.30
C ASP A 53 9.46 5.03 1.57
N ALA A 54 10.21 4.03 1.10
CA ALA A 54 11.37 4.22 0.25
C ALA A 54 10.99 4.85 -1.09
N ALA A 55 9.97 4.34 -1.78
CA ALA A 55 9.53 4.89 -3.06
C ALA A 55 9.07 6.36 -2.95
N VAL A 56 8.35 6.73 -1.89
CA VAL A 56 7.88 8.11 -1.64
C VAL A 56 9.02 9.05 -1.25
N ARG A 57 10.05 8.52 -0.59
CA ARG A 57 11.28 9.27 -0.27
C ARG A 57 12.10 9.53 -1.53
N ASP A 58 12.27 8.52 -2.37
CA ASP A 58 13.18 8.55 -3.53
C ASP A 58 12.52 9.17 -4.76
N TYR A 59 11.19 9.08 -4.88
CA TYR A 59 10.42 9.64 -5.99
C TYR A 59 9.41 10.69 -5.48
N GLY A 60 9.89 11.93 -5.27
CA GLY A 60 9.12 13.02 -4.68
C GLY A 60 7.79 13.36 -5.37
N LYS A 61 7.69 13.14 -6.69
CA LYS A 61 6.44 13.35 -7.45
C LYS A 61 5.29 12.47 -6.95
N LEU A 62 5.58 11.24 -6.51
CA LEU A 62 4.57 10.35 -5.92
C LEU A 62 4.06 10.91 -4.59
N ARG A 63 4.96 11.44 -3.75
CA ARG A 63 4.59 12.09 -2.48
C ARG A 63 3.67 13.27 -2.70
N GLU A 64 4.04 14.16 -3.61
CA GLU A 64 3.27 15.36 -3.93
C GLU A 64 1.89 15.02 -4.48
N ALA A 65 1.80 14.04 -5.37
CA ALA A 65 0.53 13.59 -5.93
C ALA A 65 -0.39 12.94 -4.88
N ALA A 66 0.16 12.10 -4.00
CA ALA A 66 -0.60 11.50 -2.91
C ALA A 66 -1.16 12.59 -1.97
N LEU A 67 -0.32 13.55 -1.56
CA LEU A 67 -0.73 14.67 -0.70
C LEU A 67 -1.78 15.56 -1.38
N ALA A 68 -1.60 15.88 -2.66
CA ALA A 68 -2.57 16.65 -3.41
C ALA A 68 -3.91 15.90 -3.53
N ALA A 69 -3.88 14.60 -3.82
CA ALA A 69 -5.07 13.78 -3.91
C ALA A 69 -5.80 13.64 -2.57
N SER A 70 -5.07 13.60 -1.44
CA SER A 70 -5.63 13.61 -0.10
C SER A 70 -6.44 14.86 0.24
N THR A 71 -6.23 15.98 -0.46
CA THR A 71 -7.08 17.17 -0.30
C THR A 71 -8.48 17.01 -0.90
N ARG A 72 -8.63 16.09 -1.86
CA ARG A 72 -9.89 15.80 -2.54
C ARG A 72 -10.59 14.60 -1.90
N LEU A 73 -9.86 13.50 -1.71
CA LEU A 73 -10.37 12.24 -1.20
C LEU A 73 -9.56 11.83 0.03
N ILE A 74 -10.22 11.73 1.18
CA ILE A 74 -9.54 11.46 2.46
C ILE A 74 -8.84 10.09 2.49
N THR A 75 -9.37 9.11 1.74
CA THR A 75 -8.81 7.76 1.61
C THR A 75 -7.75 7.63 0.51
N ALA A 76 -7.30 8.74 -0.09
CA ALA A 76 -6.36 8.72 -1.20
C ALA A 76 -5.01 8.08 -0.84
N LEU A 77 -4.42 8.39 0.31
CA LEU A 77 -3.10 7.86 0.67
C LEU A 77 -3.10 6.31 0.77
N PRO A 78 -4.07 5.67 1.46
CA PRO A 78 -4.25 4.22 1.39
C PRO A 78 -4.41 3.69 -0.05
N LEU A 79 -5.20 4.36 -0.89
CA LEU A 79 -5.36 3.96 -2.29
C LEU A 79 -4.04 3.99 -3.06
N PHE A 80 -3.23 5.02 -2.87
CA PHE A 80 -1.91 5.13 -3.51
C PHE A 80 -0.97 3.99 -3.09
N ARG A 81 -0.99 3.61 -1.80
CA ARG A 81 -0.23 2.45 -1.29
C ARG A 81 -0.68 1.16 -1.95
N ASP A 82 -1.99 0.89 -1.96
CA ASP A 82 -2.56 -0.31 -2.56
C ASP A 82 -2.23 -0.42 -4.06
N VAL A 83 -2.36 0.68 -4.80
CA VAL A 83 -2.02 0.71 -6.23
C VAL A 83 -0.51 0.49 -6.43
N PHE A 84 0.34 1.10 -5.61
CA PHE A 84 1.80 0.85 -5.65
C PHE A 84 2.14 -0.61 -5.40
N TRP A 85 1.61 -1.22 -4.35
CA TRP A 85 1.82 -2.63 -4.07
C TRP A 85 1.27 -3.53 -5.17
N SER A 86 0.21 -3.12 -5.86
CA SER A 86 -0.30 -3.85 -7.03
C SER A 86 0.71 -3.92 -8.18
N PHE A 87 1.59 -2.92 -8.35
CA PHE A 87 2.62 -2.92 -9.39
C PHE A 87 3.94 -3.51 -8.90
N TYR A 88 4.28 -3.25 -7.64
CA TYR A 88 5.57 -3.61 -7.06
C TYR A 88 5.66 -5.08 -6.64
N LYS A 89 4.61 -5.63 -6.02
CA LYS A 89 4.64 -7.01 -5.51
C LYS A 89 4.72 -8.01 -6.65
N GLN A 90 5.35 -9.15 -6.38
CA GLN A 90 5.39 -10.27 -7.34
C GLN A 90 4.00 -10.90 -7.53
N SER A 91 3.23 -11.06 -6.46
CA SER A 91 1.87 -11.61 -6.49
C SER A 91 0.94 -10.77 -5.60
N PRO A 92 0.46 -9.62 -6.09
CA PRO A 92 -0.49 -8.80 -5.36
C PRO A 92 -1.84 -9.52 -5.30
N THR A 93 -2.46 -9.50 -4.12
CA THR A 93 -3.77 -10.11 -3.91
C THR A 93 -4.64 -9.15 -3.12
N ILE A 94 -5.91 -9.05 -3.52
CA ILE A 94 -6.93 -8.38 -2.73
C ILE A 94 -7.25 -9.31 -1.56
N GLY A 95 -6.99 -8.83 -0.36
CA GLY A 95 -6.97 -9.68 0.83
C GLY A 95 -6.54 -8.87 2.03
N PRO A 96 -7.37 -7.89 2.45
CA PRO A 96 -7.01 -7.00 3.55
C PRO A 96 -6.75 -7.82 4.82
N ILE A 97 -5.77 -7.40 5.62
CA ILE A 97 -5.31 -8.14 6.83
C ILE A 97 -6.39 -8.11 7.91
N VAL A 98 -7.11 -6.99 7.99
CA VAL A 98 -8.29 -6.78 8.82
C VAL A 98 -9.46 -6.34 7.93
N PRO A 99 -10.71 -6.47 8.38
CA PRO A 99 -11.85 -5.95 7.62
C PRO A 99 -11.68 -4.46 7.27
N LEU A 100 -12.05 -4.09 6.05
CA LEU A 100 -11.98 -2.69 5.62
C LEU A 100 -13.00 -1.85 6.38
N THR A 101 -12.63 -0.61 6.70
CA THR A 101 -13.61 0.35 7.20
C THR A 101 -14.55 0.80 6.08
N PRO A 102 -15.78 1.23 6.39
CA PRO A 102 -16.75 1.63 5.35
C PRO A 102 -16.23 2.71 4.40
N ALA A 103 -15.46 3.68 4.90
CA ALA A 103 -14.86 4.74 4.08
C ALA A 103 -13.91 4.18 3.01
N HIS A 104 -13.22 3.07 3.28
CA HIS A 104 -12.24 2.47 2.38
C HIS A 104 -12.86 1.46 1.39
N ALA A 105 -14.16 1.22 1.44
CA ALA A 105 -14.83 0.32 0.48
C ALA A 105 -14.68 0.79 -0.98
N ILE A 106 -14.70 2.11 -1.24
CA ILE A 106 -14.47 2.65 -2.58
C ILE A 106 -13.04 2.41 -3.07
N ASN A 107 -12.04 2.45 -2.19
CA ASN A 107 -10.67 2.10 -2.57
C ASN A 107 -10.62 0.66 -3.08
N ARG A 108 -11.34 -0.27 -2.44
CA ARG A 108 -11.44 -1.65 -2.91
C ARG A 108 -12.03 -1.74 -4.30
N GLN A 109 -13.15 -1.05 -4.55
CA GLN A 109 -13.76 -1.02 -5.87
C GLN A 109 -12.76 -0.51 -6.93
N ILE A 110 -12.04 0.58 -6.63
CA ILE A 110 -11.03 1.13 -7.54
C ILE A 110 -9.92 0.10 -7.83
N VAL A 111 -9.34 -0.50 -6.79
CA VAL A 111 -8.29 -1.51 -6.92
C VAL A 111 -8.79 -2.71 -7.74
N GLU A 112 -9.99 -3.21 -7.48
CA GLU A 112 -10.61 -4.29 -8.25
C GLU A 112 -10.74 -3.93 -9.74
N GLN A 113 -11.22 -2.72 -10.05
CA GLN A 113 -11.32 -2.27 -11.44
C GLN A 113 -9.95 -2.14 -12.11
N VAL A 114 -8.92 -1.67 -11.39
CA VAL A 114 -7.54 -1.56 -11.90
C VAL A 114 -6.95 -2.94 -12.21
N LEU A 115 -6.97 -3.86 -11.23
CA LEU A 115 -6.44 -5.22 -11.38
C LEU A 115 -7.18 -6.04 -12.46
N GLY A 116 -8.45 -5.71 -12.70
CA GLY A 116 -9.26 -6.31 -13.77
C GLY A 116 -8.80 -5.95 -15.18
N THR A 117 -8.04 -4.86 -15.37
CA THR A 117 -7.63 -4.39 -16.70
C THR A 117 -6.52 -5.23 -17.34
N THR A 118 -6.48 -5.22 -18.68
CA THR A 118 -5.37 -5.81 -19.45
C THR A 118 -4.09 -4.98 -19.33
N GLU A 119 -4.25 -3.66 -19.27
CA GLU A 119 -3.19 -2.66 -19.21
C GLU A 119 -2.41 -2.79 -17.90
N TRP A 120 -3.07 -3.15 -16.80
CA TRP A 120 -2.38 -3.40 -15.53
C TRP A 120 -1.45 -4.60 -15.66
N ARG A 121 -1.92 -5.70 -16.27
CA ARG A 121 -1.07 -6.88 -16.54
C ARG A 121 0.10 -6.55 -17.46
N GLN A 122 -0.13 -5.75 -18.50
CA GLN A 122 0.92 -5.33 -19.44
C GLN A 122 1.97 -4.45 -18.77
N THR A 123 1.55 -3.49 -17.94
CA THR A 123 2.44 -2.60 -17.20
C THR A 123 3.29 -3.40 -16.20
N ARG A 124 2.72 -4.41 -15.55
CA ARG A 124 3.52 -5.31 -14.70
C ARG A 124 4.52 -6.13 -15.50
N ALA A 125 4.11 -6.64 -16.66
CA ALA A 125 4.97 -7.40 -17.56
C ALA A 125 6.11 -6.56 -18.15
N SER A 126 5.99 -5.23 -18.19
CA SER A 126 7.07 -4.32 -18.62
C SER A 126 8.09 -4.01 -17.52
N GLY A 127 8.01 -4.65 -16.35
CA GLY A 127 9.09 -4.65 -15.36
C GLY A 127 8.81 -3.89 -14.06
N THR A 128 7.56 -3.55 -13.71
CA THR A 128 7.30 -2.88 -12.42
C THR A 128 7.52 -3.78 -11.21
N SER A 129 7.40 -5.10 -11.36
CA SER A 129 7.50 -6.03 -10.23
C SER A 129 8.93 -6.04 -9.66
N GLY A 130 9.07 -5.60 -8.41
CA GLY A 130 10.36 -5.41 -7.74
C GLY A 130 11.10 -4.10 -8.10
N ASP A 131 10.56 -3.28 -9.01
CA ASP A 131 11.11 -1.97 -9.35
C ASP A 131 10.27 -0.87 -8.68
N PRO A 132 10.81 -0.19 -7.65
CA PRO A 132 10.06 0.84 -6.92
C PRO A 132 9.82 2.11 -7.75
N ILE A 133 10.72 2.48 -8.67
CA ILE A 133 10.58 3.70 -9.48
C ILE A 133 9.51 3.47 -10.55
N ALA A 134 9.61 2.37 -11.31
CA ALA A 134 8.61 2.04 -12.32
C ALA A 134 7.22 1.83 -11.68
N SER A 135 7.16 1.21 -10.50
CA SER A 135 5.92 1.07 -9.73
C SER A 135 5.35 2.41 -9.27
N ALA A 136 6.19 3.34 -8.82
CA ALA A 136 5.78 4.68 -8.43
C ALA A 136 5.20 5.48 -9.61
N MET A 137 5.82 5.39 -10.79
CA MET A 137 5.33 6.03 -12.02
C MET A 137 3.97 5.46 -12.45
N ALA A 138 3.84 4.13 -12.44
CA ALA A 138 2.57 3.45 -12.72
C ALA A 138 1.48 3.89 -11.73
N THR A 139 1.82 3.97 -10.44
CA THR A 139 0.90 4.41 -9.38
C THR A 139 0.43 5.84 -9.60
N LEU A 140 1.34 6.75 -9.92
CA LEU A 140 1.03 8.16 -10.17
C LEU A 140 -0.02 8.31 -11.28
N GLY A 141 0.17 7.61 -12.41
CA GLY A 141 -0.77 7.65 -13.52
C GLY A 141 -2.14 7.09 -13.15
N VAL A 142 -2.18 5.97 -12.43
CA VAL A 142 -3.42 5.23 -12.18
C VAL A 142 -4.22 5.76 -11.01
N ALA A 143 -3.61 5.89 -9.83
CA ALA A 143 -4.32 6.31 -8.62
C ALA A 143 -4.90 7.71 -8.80
N TYR A 144 -4.12 8.63 -9.39
CA TYR A 144 -4.60 9.98 -9.68
C TYR A 144 -5.76 9.97 -10.69
N SER A 145 -5.64 9.25 -11.81
CA SER A 145 -6.72 9.17 -12.80
C SER A 145 -7.98 8.54 -12.24
N ALA A 146 -7.87 7.51 -11.40
CA ALA A 146 -9.02 6.88 -10.76
C ALA A 146 -9.76 7.85 -9.82
N ILE A 147 -9.04 8.59 -8.97
CA ILE A 147 -9.64 9.60 -8.08
C ILE A 147 -10.32 10.72 -8.87
N GLN A 148 -9.73 11.14 -9.99
CA GLN A 148 -10.29 12.18 -10.84
C GLN A 148 -11.54 11.73 -11.61
N ALA A 149 -11.73 10.43 -11.80
CA ALA A 149 -12.91 9.86 -12.43
C ALA A 149 -14.10 9.72 -11.48
N LEU A 150 -13.87 9.80 -10.17
CA LEU A 150 -14.96 9.88 -9.20
C LEU A 150 -15.69 11.20 -9.36
N ASP A 151 -17.02 11.13 -9.45
CA ASP A 151 -17.87 12.30 -9.42
C ASP A 151 -17.83 12.98 -8.04
N ALA A 152 -18.27 14.23 -7.99
CA ALA A 152 -18.22 15.03 -6.77
C ALA A 152 -19.12 14.48 -5.65
N ALA A 153 -20.22 13.79 -5.98
CA ALA A 153 -21.12 13.22 -5.00
C ALA A 153 -20.45 12.02 -4.32
N THR A 154 -19.88 11.10 -5.11
CA THR A 154 -19.11 9.96 -4.60
C THR A 154 -17.96 10.41 -3.69
N VAL A 155 -17.20 11.45 -4.08
CA VAL A 155 -16.12 11.99 -3.25
C VAL A 155 -16.65 12.57 -1.93
N ALA A 156 -17.74 13.33 -1.98
CA ALA A 156 -18.37 13.90 -0.79
C ALA A 156 -18.89 12.80 0.16
N ASP A 157 -19.50 11.75 -0.39
CA ASP A 157 -20.04 10.63 0.38
C ASP A 157 -18.93 9.83 1.07
N VAL A 158 -17.81 9.55 0.40
CA VAL A 158 -16.64 8.90 1.03
C VAL A 158 -16.06 9.75 2.15
N ASN A 159 -15.89 11.05 1.92
CA ASN A 159 -15.33 11.95 2.94
C ASN A 159 -16.28 12.05 4.15
N ARG A 160 -17.59 12.17 3.92
CA ARG A 160 -18.60 12.16 4.99
C ARG A 160 -18.59 10.85 5.78
N LEU A 161 -18.45 9.71 5.11
CA LEU A 161 -18.35 8.40 5.78
C LEU A 161 -17.17 8.35 6.73
N HIS A 162 -16.01 8.85 6.30
CA HIS A 162 -14.83 8.91 7.14
C HIS A 162 -15.00 9.86 8.34
N GLU A 163 -15.67 10.99 8.14
CA GLU A 163 -15.99 11.93 9.23
C GLU A 163 -16.93 11.30 10.27
N LEU A 164 -17.96 10.58 9.83
CA LEU A 164 -18.87 9.85 10.72
C LEU A 164 -18.14 8.74 11.48
N GLU A 165 -17.26 7.99 10.80
CA GLU A 165 -16.46 6.93 11.41
C GLU A 165 -15.53 7.49 12.50
N SER A 166 -14.78 8.54 12.18
CA SER A 166 -13.85 9.18 13.11
C SER A 166 -14.59 9.86 14.27
N GLY A 167 -15.75 10.48 13.99
CA GLY A 167 -16.62 11.11 14.98
C GLY A 167 -17.20 10.10 15.98
N ALA A 168 -17.73 8.98 15.49
CA ALA A 168 -18.28 7.93 16.33
C ALA A 168 -17.20 7.31 17.23
N ALA A 169 -16.01 7.03 16.67
CA ALA A 169 -14.88 6.52 17.44
C ALA A 169 -14.46 7.49 18.56
N ALA A 170 -14.39 8.79 18.28
CA ALA A 170 -14.08 9.81 19.27
C ALA A 170 -15.12 9.91 20.39
N LEU A 171 -16.42 9.80 20.05
CA LEU A 171 -17.51 9.82 21.03
C LEU A 171 -17.51 8.58 21.91
N PHE A 172 -17.24 7.39 21.37
CA PHE A 172 -17.07 6.18 22.17
C PHE A 172 -15.87 6.29 23.12
N ALA A 173 -14.72 6.78 22.63
CA ALA A 173 -13.56 7.00 23.48
C ALA A 173 -13.85 8.01 24.61
N GLN A 174 -14.56 9.10 24.29
CA GLN A 174 -15.02 10.08 25.27
C GLN A 174 -15.95 9.45 26.31
N ALA A 175 -16.92 8.66 25.88
CA ALA A 175 -17.85 7.98 26.78
C ALA A 175 -17.14 7.02 27.75
N THR A 176 -16.16 6.27 27.25
CA THR A 176 -15.32 5.40 28.09
C THR A 176 -14.56 6.21 29.11
N ALA A 177 -13.86 7.27 28.70
CA ALA A 177 -13.12 8.13 29.62
C ALA A 177 -14.01 8.79 30.69
N LEU A 178 -15.23 9.20 30.33
CA LEU A 178 -16.21 9.75 31.27
C LEU A 178 -16.73 8.69 32.24
N THR A 179 -16.92 7.45 31.77
CA THR A 179 -17.31 6.30 32.61
C THR A 179 -16.22 6.02 33.65
N ASP A 180 -14.97 5.88 33.20
CA ASP A 180 -13.82 5.62 34.06
C ASP A 180 -13.64 6.72 35.13
N LEU A 181 -13.91 7.98 34.76
CA LEU A 181 -13.87 9.11 35.70
C LEU A 181 -15.07 9.10 36.67
N ALA A 182 -16.25 8.69 36.20
CA ALA A 182 -17.44 8.60 37.04
C ALA A 182 -17.28 7.53 38.13
N GLU A 183 -16.63 6.40 37.81
CA GLU A 183 -16.30 5.33 38.76
C GLU A 183 -15.36 5.79 39.89
N GLN A 184 -14.59 6.85 39.66
CA GLN A 184 -13.65 7.44 40.64
C GLN A 184 -14.25 8.64 41.39
N ALA A 185 -15.42 9.11 40.99
CA ALA A 185 -16.11 10.23 41.61
C ALA A 185 -17.17 9.77 42.61
N GLU A 186 -17.60 10.67 43.50
CA GLU A 186 -18.67 10.39 44.48
C GLU A 186 -19.83 11.38 44.31
N GLY A 187 -21.03 10.94 44.72
CA GLY A 187 -22.22 11.78 44.80
C GLY A 187 -22.68 12.32 43.45
N ASP A 188 -23.15 13.56 43.44
CA ASP A 188 -23.76 14.20 42.26
C ASP A 188 -22.80 14.30 41.08
N ARG A 189 -21.49 14.45 41.34
CA ARG A 189 -20.47 14.51 40.28
C ARG A 189 -20.35 13.19 39.52
N ALA A 190 -20.42 12.06 40.20
CA ALA A 190 -20.39 10.75 39.54
C ALA A 190 -21.60 10.59 38.62
N ARG A 191 -22.78 10.98 39.11
CA ARG A 191 -24.02 10.95 38.33
C ARG A 191 -23.94 11.83 37.09
N ASP A 192 -23.48 13.07 37.21
CA ASP A 192 -23.34 14.00 36.07
C ASP A 192 -22.37 13.47 35.00
N LEU A 193 -21.29 12.80 35.40
CA LEU A 193 -20.33 12.18 34.49
C LEU A 193 -20.93 10.96 33.77
N PHE A 194 -21.68 10.11 34.49
CA PHE A 194 -22.42 9.01 33.87
C PHE A 194 -23.45 9.53 32.86
N GLU A 195 -24.22 10.57 33.19
CA GLU A 195 -25.19 11.15 32.26
C GLU A 195 -24.52 11.72 30.99
N GLN A 196 -23.32 12.30 31.12
CA GLN A 196 -22.54 12.75 29.95
C GLN A 196 -22.01 11.58 29.13
N ALA A 197 -21.53 10.51 29.78
CA ALA A 197 -21.06 9.31 29.10
C ALA A 197 -22.17 8.67 28.27
N GLU A 198 -23.38 8.53 28.85
CA GLU A 198 -24.55 7.97 28.15
C GLU A 198 -24.99 8.84 26.96
N ARG A 199 -24.94 10.17 27.09
CA ARG A 199 -25.22 11.08 25.95
C ARG A 199 -24.21 10.90 24.82
N ALA A 200 -22.92 10.75 25.16
CA ALA A 200 -21.86 10.52 24.17
C ALA A 200 -22.04 9.16 23.48
N ARG A 201 -22.37 8.09 24.20
CA ARG A 201 -22.72 6.77 23.61
C ARG A 201 -23.91 6.86 22.67
N ALA A 202 -25.00 7.49 23.11
CA ALA A 202 -26.21 7.62 22.30
C ALA A 202 -25.97 8.44 21.01
N GLU A 203 -25.09 9.44 21.04
CA GLU A 203 -24.66 10.17 19.83
C GLU A 203 -23.77 9.30 18.93
N ALA A 204 -22.83 8.54 19.50
CA ALA A 204 -21.97 7.63 18.74
C ALA A 204 -22.81 6.57 18.00
N GLU A 205 -23.80 5.97 18.66
CA GLU A 205 -24.73 5.01 18.07
C GLU A 205 -25.58 5.62 16.93
N ARG A 206 -26.01 6.88 17.07
CA ARG A 206 -26.68 7.62 16.00
C ARG A 206 -25.76 7.78 14.79
N GLN A 207 -24.52 8.21 15.01
CA GLN A 207 -23.53 8.36 13.92
C GLN A 207 -23.20 7.02 13.26
N GLN A 208 -23.12 5.94 14.03
CA GLN A 208 -22.91 4.60 13.49
C GLN A 208 -24.07 4.16 12.59
N THR A 209 -25.31 4.42 13.01
CA THR A 209 -26.50 4.13 12.20
C THR A 209 -26.50 4.95 10.90
N GLU A 210 -26.15 6.24 10.98
CA GLU A 210 -26.03 7.11 9.80
C GLU A 210 -24.91 6.64 8.86
N MET A 211 -23.77 6.23 9.41
CA MET A 211 -22.66 5.66 8.68
C MET A 211 -23.07 4.39 7.95
N GLU A 212 -23.78 3.46 8.59
CA GLU A 212 -24.29 2.24 7.96
C GLU A 212 -25.21 2.55 6.77
N GLN A 213 -26.10 3.53 6.92
CA GLN A 213 -27.00 3.97 5.85
C GLN A 213 -26.22 4.61 4.68
N ALA A 214 -25.27 5.50 4.99
CA ALA A 214 -24.41 6.12 3.98
C ALA A 214 -23.54 5.09 3.26
N ALA A 215 -23.03 4.09 3.98
CA ALA A 215 -22.21 3.01 3.41
C ALA A 215 -23.04 2.13 2.49
N ALA A 216 -24.27 1.78 2.88
CA ALA A 216 -25.18 1.02 2.03
C ALA A 216 -25.57 1.79 0.75
N ALA A 217 -25.81 3.10 0.86
CA ALA A 217 -26.09 3.94 -0.30
C ALA A 217 -24.90 3.98 -1.28
N LEU A 218 -23.69 4.15 -0.75
CA LEU A 218 -22.47 4.20 -1.56
C LEU A 218 -22.11 2.84 -2.19
N ALA A 219 -22.38 1.75 -1.47
CA ALA A 219 -22.16 0.37 -1.92
C ALA A 219 -23.15 -0.07 -3.01
N THR A 220 -24.22 0.69 -3.25
CA THR A 220 -25.09 0.42 -4.40
C THR A 220 -24.26 0.51 -5.67
N GLU A 221 -24.22 -0.59 -6.42
CA GLU A 221 -23.44 -0.70 -7.65
C GLU A 221 -23.92 0.32 -8.67
N ASP A 222 -22.99 1.15 -9.13
CA ASP A 222 -23.20 2.11 -10.21
C ASP A 222 -22.31 1.71 -11.39
N GLU A 223 -22.90 1.06 -12.39
CA GLU A 223 -22.21 0.64 -13.61
C GLU A 223 -21.50 1.82 -14.30
N ALA A 224 -22.06 3.03 -14.21
CA ALA A 224 -21.45 4.22 -14.82
C ALA A 224 -20.17 4.63 -14.07
N ARG A 225 -20.17 4.55 -12.73
CA ARG A 225 -18.98 4.75 -11.90
C ARG A 225 -17.91 3.72 -12.24
N GLU A 226 -18.27 2.45 -12.33
CA GLU A 226 -17.31 1.38 -12.67
C GLU A 226 -16.70 1.54 -14.06
N GLU A 227 -17.50 1.86 -15.07
CA GLU A 227 -17.00 2.13 -16.42
C GLU A 227 -16.11 3.37 -16.45
N ALA A 228 -16.46 4.43 -15.71
CA ALA A 228 -15.62 5.62 -15.57
C ALA A 228 -14.27 5.27 -14.94
N LEU A 229 -14.25 4.50 -13.85
CA LEU A 229 -13.05 4.02 -13.19
C LEU A 229 -12.20 3.14 -14.13
N ARG A 230 -12.81 2.17 -14.83
CA ARG A 230 -12.08 1.32 -15.80
C ARG A 230 -11.49 2.12 -16.95
N ARG A 231 -12.20 3.12 -17.49
CA ARG A 231 -11.64 4.00 -18.54
C ARG A 231 -10.49 4.84 -18.02
N ALA A 232 -10.63 5.40 -16.83
CA ALA A 232 -9.60 6.22 -16.22
C ALA A 232 -8.34 5.42 -15.87
N ALA A 233 -8.50 4.21 -15.32
CA ALA A 233 -7.39 3.29 -15.06
C ALA A 233 -6.62 2.98 -16.36
N ARG A 234 -7.31 2.60 -17.44
CA ARG A 234 -6.68 2.33 -18.75
C ARG A 234 -5.94 3.54 -19.30
N SER A 235 -6.56 4.73 -19.24
CA SER A 235 -5.93 5.97 -19.69
C SER A 235 -4.70 6.33 -18.85
N GLY A 236 -4.78 6.21 -17.53
CA GLY A 236 -3.67 6.46 -16.60
C GLY A 236 -2.50 5.50 -16.83
N LEU A 237 -2.80 4.20 -16.99
CA LEU A 237 -1.82 3.16 -17.34
C LEU A 237 -1.13 3.45 -18.67
N THR A 238 -1.89 3.81 -19.71
CA THR A 238 -1.34 4.10 -21.04
C THR A 238 -0.35 5.27 -20.98
N ARG A 239 -0.69 6.33 -20.21
CA ARG A 239 0.23 7.45 -19.98
C ARG A 239 1.47 7.01 -19.21
N ALA A 240 1.29 6.29 -18.11
CA ALA A 240 2.40 5.82 -17.28
C ALA A 240 3.36 4.91 -18.05
N MET A 241 2.86 4.02 -18.92
CA MET A 241 3.69 3.20 -19.80
C MET A 241 4.54 4.05 -20.75
N GLY A 242 3.97 5.14 -21.29
CA GLY A 242 4.71 6.10 -22.11
C GLY A 242 5.83 6.77 -21.32
N GLU A 243 5.52 7.29 -20.13
CA GLU A 243 6.51 7.94 -19.26
C GLU A 243 7.62 6.98 -18.84
N ILE A 244 7.30 5.74 -18.47
CA ILE A 244 8.29 4.71 -18.12
C ILE A 244 9.20 4.40 -19.31
N ALA A 245 8.63 4.29 -20.53
CA ALA A 245 9.42 4.02 -21.73
C ALA A 245 10.35 5.19 -22.09
N GLU A 246 9.86 6.43 -21.97
CA GLU A 246 10.67 7.65 -22.19
C GLU A 246 11.81 7.75 -21.18
N GLU A 247 11.55 7.44 -19.90
CA GLU A 247 12.57 7.48 -18.85
C GLU A 247 13.61 6.37 -19.04
N ALA A 248 13.19 5.14 -19.36
CA ALA A 248 14.10 4.05 -19.68
C ALA A 248 14.99 4.37 -20.89
N GLU A 249 14.43 5.01 -21.92
CA GLU A 249 15.17 5.47 -23.10
C GLU A 249 16.17 6.57 -22.75
N ALA A 250 15.79 7.55 -21.93
CA ALA A 250 16.69 8.59 -21.45
C ALA A 250 17.86 7.98 -20.64
N VAL A 251 17.58 7.05 -19.73
CA VAL A 251 18.63 6.32 -18.99
C VAL A 251 19.54 5.56 -19.94
N ARG A 252 19.01 4.92 -20.99
CA ARG A 252 19.83 4.22 -22.00
C ARG A 252 20.73 5.17 -22.81
N VAL A 253 20.21 6.32 -23.21
CA VAL A 253 20.93 7.32 -24.02
C VAL A 253 22.00 8.05 -23.21
N PHE A 254 21.70 8.44 -21.96
CA PHE A 254 22.59 9.22 -21.10
C PHE A 254 23.45 8.38 -20.15
N GLY A 255 23.00 7.18 -19.79
CA GLY A 255 23.71 6.24 -18.92
C GLY A 255 24.88 5.53 -19.58
N GLY A 256 25.19 5.86 -20.84
CA GLY A 256 26.33 5.31 -21.57
C GLY A 256 26.10 3.84 -21.91
N GLY A 257 25.50 3.58 -23.07
CA GLY A 257 25.59 2.26 -23.67
C GLY A 257 27.06 1.91 -23.91
N ASP A 258 27.66 1.17 -22.97
CA ASP A 258 28.93 0.49 -23.12
C ASP A 258 28.73 -0.74 -24.03
N GLY A 259 28.34 -0.46 -25.28
CA GLY A 259 28.47 -1.36 -26.41
C GLY A 259 29.90 -1.25 -26.90
N GLY A 260 30.82 -1.89 -26.18
CA GLY A 260 32.20 -2.09 -26.59
C GLY A 260 32.27 -2.76 -27.97
N GLY A 261 32.48 -1.95 -29.00
CA GLY A 261 32.74 -2.36 -30.38
C GLY A 261 33.88 -1.56 -31.00
N GLY A 262 34.86 -1.16 -30.18
CA GLY A 262 36.13 -0.58 -30.60
C GLY A 262 37.24 -1.62 -30.49
N GLY A 263 37.41 -2.43 -31.54
CA GLY A 263 38.47 -3.43 -31.63
C GLY A 263 38.93 -3.58 -33.07
N GLY A 264 39.71 -2.62 -33.55
CA GLY A 264 40.47 -2.78 -34.79
C GLY A 264 41.50 -3.89 -34.63
N ALA A 265 41.39 -4.92 -35.44
CA ALA A 265 42.51 -5.76 -35.83
C ALA A 265 42.48 -5.87 -37.36
N GLN A 266 43.33 -5.05 -37.99
CA GLN A 266 43.88 -5.34 -39.29
C GLN A 266 44.42 -6.78 -39.29
N GLN A 267 43.98 -7.60 -40.23
CA GLN A 267 44.83 -8.65 -40.78
C GLN A 267 44.50 -8.85 -42.26
N PHE A 268 45.42 -8.36 -43.08
CA PHE A 268 45.72 -8.85 -44.41
C PHE A 268 45.86 -10.38 -44.39
N THR A 269 45.29 -11.07 -45.37
CA THR A 269 46.06 -11.89 -46.33
C THR A 269 45.22 -12.19 -47.58
N ALA A 270 45.94 -12.26 -48.70
CA ALA A 270 45.49 -12.44 -50.08
C ALA A 270 44.84 -13.79 -50.37
#